data_AF-A0AAV6JWY9-F1
#
_entry.id   AF-A0AAV6JWY9-F1
#
_cell.length_a   1.000
_cell.length_b   1.000
_cell.length_c   1.000
_cell.angle_alpha   90.00
_cell.angle_beta   90.00
_cell.angle_gamma   90.00
#
_symmetry.space_group_name_H-M   'P 1'
#
loop_
_entity.id
_entity.type
_entity.pdbx_description
1 polymer ?
#
loop_
_entity_poly.entity_id
_entity_poly.type
_entity_poly.pdbx_seq_one_letter_code
_entity_poly.pdbx_strand_id
1 'polypeptide(L)'
;MSSIAKKRPREGIGSPGVRGGFDRSDQIWTAPLSRCHYGLNGSIIALGHSNGSVTMWKPTSTAPLVKMLTHHGPVSALSFHSTGHLMATAGTDWKIKIWDLRKFEVLQSLPGHAKTLDFSQKGLLATSSSSFIQILGDFLGSQNFSCYVTHSIAKGYQIQKVLFRPYEDVLGLGRSIGWSLILIPGSGEPNFDSWVANPFETPKQRREKEVRSLLDKLPPETIMLDPTKNGNLRPPTRRREKPSKEERQSIDGSRSCRCQEQRFN
;
A
#
# COMPACT_ATOMS: atom_id res chain seq x y z
N MET A 1 51.85 29.91 -31.52
CA MET A 1 52.00 28.65 -30.76
C MET A 1 50.72 28.39 -29.97
N SER A 2 49.73 27.75 -30.57
CA SER A 2 48.47 27.36 -29.89
C SER A 2 48.39 25.84 -29.85
N SER A 3 48.56 25.24 -28.67
CA SER A 3 48.57 23.79 -28.52
C SER A 3 47.16 23.20 -28.52
N ILE A 4 46.98 22.26 -29.43
CA ILE A 4 45.86 21.36 -29.66
C ILE A 4 45.61 20.45 -28.45
N ALA A 5 44.37 20.40 -27.95
CA ALA A 5 43.92 19.36 -27.01
C ALA A 5 42.83 18.49 -27.67
N LYS A 6 43.16 17.21 -27.86
CA LYS A 6 42.36 16.12 -28.44
C LYS A 6 41.00 15.94 -27.75
N LYS A 7 39.92 15.97 -28.52
CA LYS A 7 38.65 15.27 -28.20
C LYS A 7 38.67 13.88 -28.85
N ARG A 8 38.42 12.82 -28.09
CA ARG A 8 37.97 11.51 -28.59
C ARG A 8 36.80 11.00 -27.73
N PRO A 9 35.89 10.21 -28.33
CA PRO A 9 34.51 10.06 -27.88
C PRO A 9 34.36 8.94 -26.85
N ARG A 10 33.30 8.98 -26.04
CA ARG A 10 32.79 7.78 -25.36
C ARG A 10 31.43 7.45 -25.95
N GLU A 11 31.42 6.34 -26.66
CA GLU A 11 30.24 5.68 -27.22
C GLU A 11 29.29 5.31 -26.08
N GLY A 12 28.07 5.85 -26.12
CA GLY A 12 27.00 5.46 -25.23
C GLY A 12 26.35 4.18 -25.74
N ILE A 13 26.57 3.08 -25.03
CA ILE A 13 25.85 1.82 -25.26
C ILE A 13 24.40 2.04 -24.81
N GLY A 14 23.49 2.15 -25.77
CA GLY A 14 22.06 2.26 -25.55
C GLY A 14 21.47 0.91 -25.12
N SER A 15 21.04 0.81 -23.88
CA SER A 15 20.17 -0.28 -23.41
C SER A 15 18.73 0.00 -23.84
N PRO A 16 18.00 -0.96 -24.45
CA PRO A 16 16.62 -0.73 -24.87
C PRO A 16 15.71 -0.60 -23.66
N GLY A 17 15.21 0.63 -23.46
CA GLY A 17 14.23 0.95 -22.43
C GLY A 17 12.89 0.29 -22.70
N VAL A 18 12.54 -0.71 -21.88
CA VAL A 18 11.16 -1.19 -21.76
C VAL A 18 10.39 -0.12 -20.97
N ARG A 19 9.63 0.69 -21.70
CA ARG A 19 8.69 1.67 -21.12
C ARG A 19 7.56 0.91 -20.43
N GLY A 20 7.70 0.69 -19.13
CA GLY A 20 6.54 0.50 -18.25
C GLY A 20 5.76 1.81 -18.26
N GLY A 21 4.56 1.79 -18.85
CA GLY A 21 3.68 2.95 -18.94
C GLY A 21 3.25 3.40 -17.55
N PHE A 22 3.95 4.38 -16.99
CA PHE A 22 3.49 5.16 -15.85
C PHE A 22 2.54 6.23 -16.40
N ASP A 23 1.24 5.97 -16.31
CA ASP A 23 0.21 6.86 -16.85
C ASP A 23 0.20 8.18 -16.08
N ARG A 24 0.31 9.31 -16.79
CA ARG A 24 0.62 10.63 -16.20
C ARG A 24 -0.61 11.36 -15.64
N SER A 25 -1.79 10.74 -15.67
CA SER A 25 -3.06 11.35 -15.25
C SER A 25 -3.57 10.91 -13.88
N ASP A 26 -2.86 10.04 -13.16
CA ASP A 26 -3.29 9.61 -11.84
C ASP A 26 -2.91 10.65 -10.77
N GLN A 27 -3.91 11.16 -10.05
CA GLN A 27 -3.67 11.82 -8.78
C GLN A 27 -3.32 10.75 -7.74
N ILE A 28 -2.03 10.67 -7.41
CA ILE A 28 -1.46 9.60 -6.60
C ILE A 28 -1.62 9.96 -5.13
N TRP A 29 -2.59 9.35 -4.45
CA TRP A 29 -2.57 9.31 -2.98
C TRP A 29 -1.60 8.20 -2.57
N THR A 30 -0.40 8.61 -2.15
CA THR A 30 0.57 7.68 -1.56
C THR A 30 0.24 7.58 -0.08
N ALA A 31 -0.46 6.52 0.31
CA ALA A 31 -0.44 6.10 1.71
C ALA A 31 0.77 5.17 1.84
N PRO A 32 1.89 5.59 2.48
CA PRO A 32 2.81 4.59 2.98
C PRO A 32 2.01 3.67 3.88
N LEU A 33 2.24 2.35 3.79
CA LEU A 33 1.90 1.45 4.89
C LEU A 33 2.50 2.08 6.15
N SER A 34 1.63 2.62 7.00
CA SER A 34 1.87 3.30 8.28
C SER A 34 3.30 3.78 8.54
N ARG A 35 3.48 5.10 8.52
CA ARG A 35 4.66 5.76 9.07
C ARG A 35 4.78 5.36 10.55
N CYS A 36 5.94 4.80 10.91
CA CYS A 36 6.33 4.22 12.21
C CYS A 36 5.66 2.88 12.55
N HIS A 37 6.25 1.75 12.13
CA HIS A 37 6.94 0.82 13.04
C HIS A 37 7.39 -0.48 12.36
N TYR A 38 8.56 -0.99 12.78
CA TYR A 38 9.14 -2.24 12.31
C TYR A 38 8.26 -3.43 12.72
N GLY A 39 7.86 -4.25 11.75
CA GLY A 39 6.96 -5.41 11.92
C GLY A 39 5.49 -4.97 11.94
N LEU A 40 4.59 -5.42 11.08
CA LEU A 40 4.51 -6.63 10.27
C LEU A 40 3.67 -6.31 9.01
N ASN A 41 3.88 -7.09 7.94
CA ASN A 41 3.10 -7.10 6.69
C ASN A 41 3.40 -5.97 5.70
N GLY A 42 4.66 -5.94 5.26
CA GLY A 42 4.98 -5.61 3.88
C GLY A 42 5.30 -4.14 3.65
N SER A 43 6.53 -3.87 3.24
CA SER A 43 6.96 -2.58 2.66
C SER A 43 6.36 -2.35 1.27
N ILE A 44 5.08 -2.71 1.12
CA ILE A 44 4.29 -2.60 -0.09
C ILE A 44 3.72 -1.19 -0.14
N ILE A 45 3.69 -0.62 -1.34
CA ILE A 45 3.16 0.71 -1.56
C ILE A 45 1.76 0.55 -2.13
N ALA A 46 0.76 1.15 -1.48
CA ALA A 46 -0.58 1.19 -2.03
C ALA A 46 -0.87 2.55 -2.65
N LEU A 47 -1.43 2.53 -3.85
CA LEU A 47 -1.77 3.71 -4.63
C LEU A 47 -3.28 3.70 -4.90
N GLY A 48 -3.94 4.80 -4.54
CA GLY A 48 -5.32 5.05 -4.93
C GLY A 48 -5.36 5.75 -6.28
N HIS A 49 -6.17 5.24 -7.21
CA HIS A 49 -6.34 5.80 -8.54
C HIS A 49 -7.63 6.60 -8.66
N SER A 50 -7.67 7.47 -9.67
CA SER A 50 -8.85 8.26 -10.05
C SER A 50 -10.02 7.40 -10.54
N ASN A 51 -9.74 6.21 -11.07
CA ASN A 51 -10.74 5.24 -11.53
C ASN A 51 -11.40 4.43 -10.39
N GLY A 52 -11.09 4.73 -9.13
CA GLY A 52 -11.63 4.00 -7.97
C GLY A 52 -10.97 2.65 -7.71
N SER A 53 -9.89 2.33 -8.41
CA SER A 53 -9.06 1.17 -8.12
C SER A 53 -7.95 1.53 -7.13
N VAL A 54 -7.56 0.55 -6.32
CA VAL A 54 -6.36 0.57 -5.50
C VAL A 54 -5.39 -0.45 -6.05
N THR A 55 -4.13 -0.06 -6.26
CA THR A 55 -3.06 -0.97 -6.67
C THR A 55 -2.00 -1.06 -5.58
N MET A 56 -1.44 -2.26 -5.40
CA MET A 56 -0.36 -2.53 -4.46
C MET A 56 0.91 -2.89 -5.21
N TRP A 57 2.03 -2.29 -4.82
CA TRP A 57 3.28 -2.34 -5.55
C TRP A 57 4.42 -2.85 -4.69
N LYS A 58 5.26 -3.68 -5.30
CA LYS A 58 6.61 -4.01 -4.79
C LYS A 58 7.62 -3.15 -5.54
N PRO A 59 8.63 -2.55 -4.87
CA PRO A 59 9.66 -1.75 -5.53
C PRO A 59 10.39 -2.48 -6.67
N THR A 60 10.61 -3.79 -6.56
CA THR A 60 11.26 -4.59 -7.60
C THR A 60 10.35 -4.89 -8.79
N SER A 61 9.03 -4.97 -8.58
CA SER A 61 8.11 -5.44 -9.61
C SER A 61 7.68 -4.30 -10.53
N THR A 62 7.75 -4.53 -11.84
CA THR A 62 7.19 -3.59 -12.84
C THR A 62 5.67 -3.69 -12.97
N ALA A 63 5.07 -4.78 -12.48
CA ALA A 63 3.63 -4.98 -12.46
C ALA A 63 3.07 -4.86 -11.04
N PRO A 64 1.82 -4.38 -10.88
CA PRO A 64 1.18 -4.34 -9.57
C PRO A 64 0.97 -5.77 -9.04
N LEU A 65 1.22 -5.97 -7.75
CA LEU A 65 1.00 -7.25 -7.07
C LEU A 65 -0.50 -7.55 -6.93
N VAL A 66 -1.28 -6.52 -6.60
CA VAL A 66 -2.73 -6.60 -6.42
C VAL A 66 -3.35 -5.39 -7.08
N LYS A 67 -4.45 -5.60 -7.79
CA LYS A 67 -5.33 -4.54 -8.30
C LYS A 67 -6.75 -4.84 -7.82
N MET A 68 -7.31 -3.92 -7.05
CA MET A 68 -8.62 -4.09 -6.42
C MET A 68 -9.51 -2.91 -6.79
N LEU A 69 -10.73 -3.18 -7.26
CA LEU A 69 -11.72 -2.13 -7.49
C LEU A 69 -12.43 -1.84 -6.17
N THR A 70 -12.18 -0.67 -5.58
CA THR A 70 -12.71 -0.35 -4.26
C THR A 70 -13.94 0.52 -4.32
N HIS A 71 -13.94 1.55 -5.16
CA HIS A 71 -14.99 2.55 -5.26
C HIS A 71 -15.43 2.77 -6.71
N HIS A 72 -16.63 3.30 -6.91
CA HIS A 72 -17.15 3.65 -8.25
C HIS A 72 -16.70 5.04 -8.74
N GLY A 73 -15.77 5.67 -8.02
CA GLY A 73 -15.17 6.96 -8.36
C GLY A 73 -13.81 7.10 -7.67
N PRO A 74 -13.13 8.26 -7.81
CA PRO A 74 -11.81 8.47 -7.27
C PRO A 74 -11.66 8.07 -5.80
N VAL A 75 -10.57 7.36 -5.50
CA VAL A 75 -10.18 7.08 -4.10
C VAL A 75 -9.64 8.39 -3.51
N SER A 76 -10.28 8.87 -2.44
CA SER A 76 -9.90 10.10 -1.75
C SER A 76 -8.82 9.84 -0.70
N ALA A 77 -8.91 8.72 0.01
CA ALA A 77 -8.00 8.38 1.10
C ALA A 77 -7.88 6.87 1.29
N LEU A 78 -6.75 6.46 1.85
CA LEU A 78 -6.43 5.08 2.13
C LEU A 78 -5.57 5.00 3.39
N SER A 79 -5.86 4.02 4.26
CA SER A 79 -5.07 3.79 5.47
C SER A 79 -5.02 2.30 5.80
N PHE A 80 -3.92 1.88 6.43
CA PHE A 80 -3.67 0.51 6.83
C PHE A 80 -3.68 0.38 8.33
N HIS A 81 -4.25 -0.72 8.81
CA HIS A 81 -4.18 -1.06 10.21
C HIS A 81 -2.76 -1.49 10.61
N SER A 82 -2.37 -1.25 11.86
CA SER A 82 -1.04 -1.59 12.40
C SER A 82 -0.69 -3.08 12.27
N THR A 83 -1.68 -3.96 12.37
CA THR A 83 -1.52 -5.41 12.16
C THR A 83 -1.37 -5.82 10.70
N GLY A 84 -1.65 -4.92 9.75
CA GLY A 84 -1.53 -5.18 8.31
C GLY A 84 -2.55 -6.17 7.73
N HIS A 85 -3.60 -6.52 8.48
CA HIS A 85 -4.68 -7.37 7.98
C HIS A 85 -5.89 -6.59 7.47
N LEU A 86 -6.05 -5.35 7.92
CA LEU A 86 -7.17 -4.50 7.57
C LEU A 86 -6.69 -3.27 6.79
N MET A 87 -7.52 -2.85 5.84
CA MET A 87 -7.33 -1.60 5.09
C MET A 87 -8.65 -0.84 5.04
N ALA A 88 -8.59 0.46 5.21
CA ALA A 88 -9.73 1.36 5.04
C ALA A 88 -9.53 2.21 3.78
N THR A 89 -10.57 2.32 2.97
CA THR A 89 -10.61 3.17 1.78
C THR A 89 -11.80 4.10 1.84
N ALA A 90 -11.61 5.32 1.37
CA ALA A 90 -12.70 6.26 1.14
C ALA A 90 -12.68 6.73 -0.31
N GLY A 91 -13.86 6.96 -0.85
CA GLY A 91 -14.04 7.43 -2.22
C GLY A 91 -14.99 8.63 -2.32
N THR A 92 -15.11 9.15 -3.54
CA THR A 92 -16.11 10.17 -3.89
C THR A 92 -17.53 9.62 -3.96
N ASP A 93 -17.71 8.31 -3.85
CA ASP A 93 -18.99 7.59 -3.80
C ASP A 93 -19.65 7.65 -2.41
N TRP A 94 -19.15 8.53 -1.51
CA TRP A 94 -19.68 8.77 -0.16
C TRP A 94 -19.76 7.50 0.69
N LYS A 95 -18.83 6.57 0.44
CA LYS A 95 -18.69 5.34 1.21
C LYS A 95 -17.27 5.22 1.72
N ILE A 96 -17.15 4.72 2.95
CA ILE A 96 -15.91 4.25 3.55
C ILE A 96 -16.01 2.73 3.61
N LYS A 97 -15.07 2.04 2.98
CA LYS A 97 -15.04 0.57 2.95
C LYS A 97 -13.87 0.06 3.76
N ILE A 98 -14.12 -0.98 4.53
CA ILE A 98 -13.12 -1.69 5.32
C ILE A 98 -12.91 -3.06 4.67
N TRP A 99 -11.65 -3.41 4.44
CA TRP A 99 -11.23 -4.57 3.67
C TRP A 99 -10.39 -5.50 4.52
N ASP A 100 -10.61 -6.82 4.39
CA ASP A 100 -9.64 -7.83 4.83
C ASP A 100 -8.62 -8.04 3.71
N LEU A 101 -7.34 -7.75 3.97
CA LEU A 101 -6.26 -7.90 3.00
C LEU A 101 -5.86 -9.34 2.73
N ARG A 102 -6.22 -10.29 3.59
CA ARG A 102 -5.90 -11.72 3.37
C ARG A 102 -6.83 -12.35 2.36
N LYS A 103 -8.11 -11.94 2.38
CA LYS A 103 -9.17 -12.43 1.49
C LYS A 103 -9.47 -11.49 0.32
N PHE A 104 -9.07 -10.21 0.45
CA PHE A 104 -9.43 -9.12 -0.46
C PHE A 104 -10.95 -8.92 -0.57
N GLU A 105 -11.66 -9.07 0.55
CA GLU A 105 -13.11 -8.92 0.64
C GLU A 105 -13.49 -7.69 1.46
N VAL A 106 -14.65 -7.10 1.13
CA VAL A 106 -15.23 -6.01 1.91
C VAL A 106 -15.85 -6.59 3.17
N LEU A 107 -15.34 -6.18 4.33
CA LEU A 107 -15.90 -6.54 5.63
C LEU A 107 -17.11 -5.66 5.95
N GLN A 108 -16.96 -4.36 5.74
CA GLN A 108 -17.98 -3.38 6.09
C GLN A 108 -17.98 -2.21 5.10
N SER A 109 -19.17 -1.71 4.79
CA SER A 109 -19.36 -0.47 4.04
C SER A 109 -20.12 0.52 4.91
N LEU A 110 -19.47 1.63 5.23
CA LEU A 110 -20.01 2.70 6.07
C LEU A 110 -20.39 3.90 5.19
N PRO A 111 -21.56 4.53 5.42
CA PRO A 111 -21.92 5.76 4.73
C PRO A 111 -21.09 6.92 5.28
N GLY A 112 -20.57 7.75 4.39
CA GLY A 112 -19.78 8.93 4.75
C GLY A 112 -18.69 9.25 3.76
N HIS A 113 -18.28 10.51 3.73
CA HIS A 113 -17.15 10.96 2.92
C HIS A 113 -15.98 11.33 3.82
N ALA A 114 -14.81 10.76 3.52
CA ALA A 114 -13.58 11.08 4.20
C ALA A 114 -12.55 11.59 3.18
N LYS A 115 -11.99 12.76 3.49
CA LYS A 115 -10.87 13.36 2.78
C LYS A 115 -9.54 12.75 3.21
N THR A 116 -9.40 12.42 4.49
CA THR A 116 -8.23 11.68 5.02
C THR A 116 -8.68 10.61 6.00
N LEU A 117 -7.86 9.56 6.08
CA LEU A 117 -8.05 8.40 6.93
C LEU A 117 -6.75 8.11 7.66
N ASP A 118 -6.83 7.72 8.92
CA ASP A 118 -5.68 7.21 9.67
C ASP A 118 -6.11 6.16 10.69
N PHE A 119 -5.33 5.09 10.81
CA PHE A 119 -5.54 4.05 11.83
C PHE A 119 -4.63 4.31 13.02
N SER A 120 -5.20 4.13 14.20
CA SER A 120 -4.44 4.09 15.44
C SER A 120 -3.79 2.73 15.65
N GLN A 121 -2.79 2.67 16.54
CA GLN A 121 -2.11 1.42 16.90
C GLN A 121 -3.07 0.35 17.43
N LYS A 122 -4.07 0.77 18.23
CA LYS A 122 -5.13 -0.09 18.77
C LYS A 122 -6.30 -0.37 17.80
N GLY A 123 -6.27 0.18 16.59
CA GLY A 123 -7.29 -0.08 15.58
C GLY A 123 -8.48 0.86 15.53
N LEU A 124 -8.44 1.99 16.25
CA LEU A 124 -9.38 3.08 15.99
C LEU A 124 -9.10 3.69 14.61
N LEU A 125 -10.16 3.98 13.85
CA LEU A 125 -10.07 4.62 12.55
C LEU A 125 -10.53 6.08 12.66
N ALA A 126 -9.65 7.03 12.39
CA ALA A 126 -10.01 8.42 12.25
C ALA A 126 -10.39 8.72 10.80
N THR A 127 -11.58 9.30 10.63
CA THR A 127 -12.09 9.75 9.34
C THR A 127 -12.30 11.25 9.42
N SER A 128 -11.80 11.99 8.43
CA SER A 128 -11.96 13.44 8.38
C SER A 128 -12.82 13.84 7.21
N SER A 129 -13.93 14.53 7.49
CA SER A 129 -14.62 15.33 6.48
C SER A 129 -13.95 16.72 6.39
N SER A 130 -14.56 17.65 5.67
CA SER A 130 -14.06 19.02 5.57
C SER A 130 -14.11 19.75 6.91
N SER A 131 -15.17 19.56 7.70
CA SER A 131 -15.46 20.33 8.92
C SER A 131 -15.64 19.50 10.19
N PHE A 132 -15.84 18.19 10.07
CA PHE A 132 -15.99 17.28 11.21
C PHE A 132 -15.07 16.08 11.09
N ILE A 133 -14.72 15.53 12.23
CA ILE A 133 -13.93 14.31 12.38
C ILE A 133 -14.84 13.29 13.02
N GLN A 134 -14.81 12.09 12.48
CA GLN A 134 -15.48 10.94 13.06
C GLN A 134 -14.44 9.87 13.32
N ILE A 135 -14.38 9.42 14.56
CA ILE A 135 -13.53 8.32 15.00
C ILE A 135 -14.42 7.10 15.10
N LEU A 136 -14.00 6.02 14.49
CA LEU A 136 -14.68 4.75 14.52
C LEU A 136 -13.82 3.73 15.25
N GLY A 137 -14.46 2.80 15.94
CA GLY A 137 -13.78 1.73 16.65
C GLY A 137 -14.55 0.43 16.52
N ASP A 138 -13.81 -0.67 16.58
CA ASP A 138 -14.39 -1.99 16.81
C ASP A 138 -14.28 -2.31 18.31
N PHE A 139 -15.40 -2.19 19.02
CA PHE A 139 -15.44 -2.45 20.47
C PHE A 139 -15.68 -3.92 20.81
N LEU A 140 -16.14 -4.70 19.84
CA LEU A 140 -16.59 -6.08 20.04
C LEU A 140 -15.61 -7.11 19.47
N GLY A 141 -14.56 -6.66 18.76
CA GLY A 141 -13.63 -7.54 18.04
C GLY A 141 -14.29 -8.27 16.86
N SER A 142 -15.45 -7.78 16.43
CA SER A 142 -16.29 -8.41 15.39
C SER A 142 -16.01 -7.85 14.00
N GLN A 143 -15.01 -6.97 13.87
CA GLN A 143 -14.69 -6.19 12.68
C GLN A 143 -15.84 -5.28 12.24
N ASN A 144 -16.75 -4.96 13.17
CA ASN A 144 -17.82 -3.99 12.97
C ASN A 144 -17.43 -2.67 13.61
N PHE A 145 -17.06 -1.73 12.75
CA PHE A 145 -16.73 -0.38 13.17
C PHE A 145 -18.01 0.41 13.41
N SER A 146 -18.13 0.94 14.62
CA SER A 146 -19.17 1.87 15.01
C SER A 146 -18.55 3.21 15.39
N CYS A 147 -19.36 4.26 15.37
CA CYS A 147 -18.90 5.59 15.72
C CYS A 147 -18.53 5.65 17.21
N TYR A 148 -17.29 6.03 17.51
CA TYR A 148 -16.80 6.27 18.86
C TYR A 148 -17.05 7.71 19.30
N VAL A 149 -16.48 8.65 18.54
CA VAL A 149 -16.49 10.08 18.85
C VAL A 149 -16.65 10.86 17.56
N THR A 150 -17.50 11.88 17.61
CA THR A 150 -17.59 12.90 16.56
C THR A 150 -17.13 14.22 17.12
N HIS A 151 -16.21 14.89 16.43
CA HIS A 151 -15.75 16.22 16.78
C HIS A 151 -15.99 17.17 15.62
N SER A 152 -16.85 18.19 15.83
CA SER A 152 -17.09 19.24 14.85
C SER A 152 -16.16 20.41 15.10
N ILE A 153 -15.52 20.91 14.04
CA ILE A 153 -14.66 22.10 14.10
C ILE A 153 -15.49 23.33 13.72
N ALA A 154 -15.12 24.49 14.25
CA ALA A 154 -15.72 25.78 13.91
C ALA A 154 -15.73 26.03 12.38
N LYS A 155 -16.83 26.63 11.90
CA LYS A 155 -17.06 26.92 10.49
C LYS A 155 -15.90 27.73 9.88
N GLY A 156 -15.40 27.27 8.72
CA GLY A 156 -14.36 27.95 7.95
C GLY A 156 -12.99 27.27 7.98
N TYR A 157 -12.72 26.40 8.96
CA TYR A 157 -11.45 25.69 9.02
C TYR A 157 -11.56 24.30 8.39
N GLN A 158 -10.98 24.15 7.20
CA GLN A 158 -10.95 22.87 6.52
C GLN A 158 -9.84 21.98 7.05
N ILE A 159 -10.18 20.72 7.32
CA ILE A 159 -9.19 19.69 7.66
C ILE A 159 -8.45 19.28 6.39
N GLN A 160 -7.13 19.26 6.49
CA GLN A 160 -6.24 18.79 5.44
C GLN A 160 -5.76 17.38 5.71
N LYS A 161 -5.42 17.07 6.97
CA LYS A 161 -4.88 15.77 7.35
C LYS A 161 -5.16 15.45 8.80
N VAL A 162 -5.36 14.17 9.08
CA VAL A 162 -5.49 13.63 10.43
C VAL A 162 -4.43 12.56 10.64
N LEU A 163 -3.80 12.56 11.82
CA LEU A 163 -2.76 11.61 12.18
C LEU A 163 -2.82 11.27 13.67
N PHE A 164 -2.91 9.99 14.01
CA PHE A 164 -2.72 9.53 15.38
C PHE A 164 -1.27 9.67 15.80
N ARG A 165 -1.05 10.02 17.06
CA ARG A 165 0.28 9.99 17.68
C ARG A 165 0.56 8.56 18.16
N PRO A 166 1.69 7.95 17.74
CA PRO A 166 2.10 6.67 18.29
C PRO A 166 2.30 6.76 19.81
N TYR A 167 1.87 5.74 20.54
CA TYR A 167 2.05 5.57 21.99
C TYR A 167 1.33 6.59 22.89
N GLU A 168 0.56 7.50 22.31
CA GLU A 168 -0.18 8.53 23.04
C GLU A 168 -1.65 8.52 22.62
N ASP A 169 -2.54 8.89 23.54
CA ASP A 169 -3.96 9.00 23.28
C ASP A 169 -4.33 10.34 22.61
N VAL A 170 -3.60 10.71 21.56
CA VAL A 170 -3.67 12.04 20.93
C VAL A 170 -3.84 11.92 19.41
N LEU A 171 -4.79 12.69 18.89
CA LEU A 171 -5.02 12.89 17.46
C LEU A 171 -4.53 14.26 17.02
N GLY A 172 -3.59 14.28 16.08
CA GLY A 172 -3.15 15.48 15.38
C GLY A 172 -4.05 15.82 14.20
N LEU A 173 -4.46 17.07 14.14
CA LEU A 173 -5.29 17.62 13.07
C LEU A 173 -4.53 18.73 12.35
N GLY A 174 -4.23 18.52 11.08
CA GLY A 174 -3.77 19.57 10.17
C GLY A 174 -4.95 20.33 9.59
N ARG A 175 -5.02 21.63 9.85
CA ARG A 175 -6.03 22.58 9.37
C ARG A 175 -5.39 23.56 8.39
N SER A 176 -6.21 24.26 7.62
CA SER A 176 -5.72 25.31 6.71
C SER A 176 -4.88 26.40 7.39
N ILE A 177 -5.17 26.74 8.65
CA ILE A 177 -4.51 27.82 9.39
C ILE A 177 -3.39 27.35 10.33
N GLY A 178 -3.23 26.04 10.52
CA GLY A 178 -2.32 25.51 11.53
C GLY A 178 -2.68 24.08 11.92
N TRP A 179 -2.38 23.69 13.15
CA TRP A 179 -2.71 22.36 13.64
C TRP A 179 -3.32 22.42 15.03
N SER A 180 -4.09 21.39 15.37
CA SER A 180 -4.69 21.22 16.69
C SER A 180 -4.58 19.77 17.12
N LEU A 181 -4.53 19.52 18.43
CA LEU A 181 -4.55 18.18 19.00
C LEU A 181 -5.88 17.95 19.70
N ILE A 182 -6.37 16.72 19.65
CA ILE A 182 -7.54 16.27 20.41
C ILE A 182 -7.17 14.98 21.13
N LEU A 183 -7.63 14.84 22.37
CA LEU A 183 -7.46 13.60 23.13
C LEU A 183 -8.48 12.57 22.68
N ILE A 184 -8.01 11.36 22.36
CA ILE A 184 -8.83 10.21 22.03
C ILE A 184 -8.42 9.08 22.96
N PRO A 185 -9.19 8.84 24.03
CA PRO A 185 -8.90 7.76 24.96
C PRO A 185 -8.84 6.41 24.25
N GLY A 186 -7.82 5.61 24.58
CA GLY A 186 -7.67 4.25 24.05
C GLY A 186 -7.22 4.19 22.59
N SER A 187 -6.60 5.25 22.07
CA SER A 187 -6.03 5.24 20.73
C SER A 187 -4.58 4.71 20.72
N GLY A 188 -3.76 5.11 21.66
CA GLY A 188 -2.35 4.74 21.77
C GLY A 188 -2.12 3.36 22.39
N GLU A 189 -1.04 2.70 21.98
CA GLU A 189 -0.53 1.51 22.66
C GLU A 189 0.27 1.92 23.91
N PRO A 190 -0.18 1.57 25.13
CA PRO A 190 0.49 2.00 26.35
C PRO A 190 1.81 1.27 26.61
N ASN A 191 1.91 0.03 26.12
CA ASN A 191 3.07 -0.84 26.33
C ASN A 191 3.95 -0.80 25.09
N PHE A 192 4.91 0.13 25.05
CA PHE A 192 5.85 0.21 23.94
C PHE A 192 7.07 -0.68 24.16
N ASP A 193 7.56 -1.31 23.09
CA ASP A 193 8.84 -2.04 23.13
C ASP A 193 10.01 -1.06 22.91
N SER A 194 10.76 -0.82 23.99
CA SER A 194 11.91 0.08 24.00
C SER A 194 13.03 -0.30 23.01
N TRP A 195 13.17 -1.57 22.61
CA TRP A 195 14.16 -1.98 21.62
C TRP A 195 13.76 -1.60 20.20
N VAL A 196 12.45 -1.52 19.94
CA VAL A 196 11.88 -1.29 18.61
C VAL A 196 11.52 0.19 18.42
N ALA A 197 10.73 0.80 19.30
CA ALA A 197 10.84 2.23 19.54
C ALA A 197 10.56 2.66 20.95
N ASN A 198 11.48 3.51 21.39
CA ASN A 198 11.41 4.22 22.63
C ASN A 198 11.02 5.69 22.36
N PRO A 199 9.86 6.17 22.83
CA PRO A 199 9.52 7.59 22.81
C PRO A 199 10.51 8.46 23.60
N PHE A 200 11.15 7.91 24.63
CA PHE A 200 12.07 8.58 25.54
C PHE A 200 13.54 8.27 25.21
N GLU A 201 13.87 8.19 23.93
CA GLU A 201 15.19 7.80 23.45
C GLU A 201 16.27 8.85 23.79
N THR A 202 17.36 8.39 24.41
CA THR A 202 18.54 9.24 24.64
C THR A 202 19.37 9.41 23.37
N PRO A 203 20.19 10.48 23.24
CA PRO A 203 21.06 10.67 22.07
C PRO A 203 22.06 9.52 21.83
N LYS A 204 22.45 8.77 22.87
CA LYS A 204 23.28 7.56 22.73
C LYS A 204 22.48 6.41 22.14
N GLN A 205 21.31 6.12 22.70
CA GLN A 205 20.41 5.08 22.19
C GLN A 205 20.01 5.33 20.73
N ARG A 206 19.73 6.60 20.36
CA ARG A 206 19.42 6.98 18.97
C ARG A 206 20.53 6.62 17.99
N ARG A 207 21.78 6.91 18.36
CA ARG A 207 22.95 6.58 17.52
C ARG A 207 23.13 5.07 17.38
N GLU A 208 23.04 4.33 18.49
CA GLU A 208 23.17 2.87 18.47
C GLU A 208 22.04 2.21 17.67
N LYS A 209 20.81 2.71 17.81
CA LYS A 209 19.64 2.26 17.07
C LYS A 209 19.77 2.54 15.58
N GLU A 210 20.27 3.72 15.20
CA GLU A 210 20.53 4.05 13.80
C GLU A 210 21.56 3.09 13.21
N VAL A 211 22.68 2.85 13.90
CA VAL A 211 23.69 1.87 13.48
C VAL A 211 23.08 0.46 13.33
N ARG A 212 22.32 -0.01 14.33
CA ARG A 212 21.63 -1.31 14.26
C ARG A 212 20.65 -1.38 13.08
N SER A 213 19.85 -0.33 12.86
CA SER A 213 18.90 -0.27 11.76
C SER A 213 19.57 -0.31 10.38
N LEU A 214 20.80 0.19 10.27
CA LEU A 214 21.60 0.12 9.04
C LEU A 214 22.21 -1.27 8.83
N LEU A 215 22.65 -1.93 9.89
CA LEU A 215 23.20 -3.29 9.84
C LEU A 215 22.10 -4.33 9.51
N ASP A 216 20.94 -4.21 10.14
CA ASP A 216 19.81 -5.14 9.97
C ASP A 216 18.89 -4.74 8.80
N LYS A 217 19.34 -3.83 7.93
CA LYS A 217 18.55 -3.34 6.82
C LYS A 217 18.24 -4.46 5.83
N LEU A 218 16.97 -4.80 5.71
CA LEU A 218 16.50 -5.79 4.75
C LEU A 218 16.64 -5.28 3.29
N PRO A 219 17.07 -6.13 2.34
CA PRO A 219 17.14 -5.75 0.93
C PRO A 219 15.73 -5.58 0.33
N PRO A 220 15.57 -4.75 -0.72
CA PRO A 220 14.24 -4.51 -1.32
C PRO A 220 13.60 -5.79 -1.91
N GLU A 221 14.41 -6.80 -2.22
CA GLU A 221 13.94 -8.07 -2.77
C GLU A 221 13.13 -8.91 -1.80
N THR A 222 13.33 -8.76 -0.49
CA THR A 222 12.60 -9.53 0.54
C THR A 222 11.19 -9.06 0.77
N ILE A 223 10.77 -7.96 0.12
CA ILE A 223 9.41 -7.42 0.23
C ILE A 223 8.44 -8.34 -0.51
N MET A 224 7.45 -8.89 0.21
CA MET A 224 6.40 -9.78 -0.30
C MET A 224 5.06 -9.45 0.38
N LEU A 225 3.94 -9.90 -0.22
CA LEU A 225 2.60 -9.78 0.37
C LEU A 225 2.53 -10.49 1.73
N ASP A 226 3.04 -11.72 1.78
CA ASP A 226 3.14 -12.49 3.02
C ASP A 226 4.61 -12.57 3.45
N PRO A 227 5.03 -11.86 4.51
CA PRO A 227 6.42 -11.85 4.96
C PRO A 227 6.86 -13.20 5.56
N THR A 228 5.92 -14.01 6.04
CA THR A 228 6.18 -15.34 6.63
C THR A 228 6.57 -16.40 5.60
N LYS A 229 6.35 -16.14 4.30
CA LYS A 229 6.71 -17.08 3.23
C LYS A 229 8.20 -17.03 2.86
N ASN A 230 8.96 -16.12 3.46
CA ASN A 230 10.41 -16.02 3.27
C ASN A 230 11.09 -17.27 3.84
N GLY A 231 11.58 -18.16 2.96
CA GLY A 231 12.24 -19.41 3.34
C GLY A 231 11.51 -20.68 2.88
N ASN A 232 10.30 -20.57 2.30
CA ASN A 232 9.62 -21.73 1.74
C ASN A 232 10.34 -22.27 0.50
N LEU A 233 10.42 -23.60 0.41
CA LEU A 233 10.95 -24.27 -0.76
C LEU A 233 10.07 -23.94 -1.98
N ARG A 234 10.72 -23.59 -3.09
CA ARG A 234 10.00 -23.41 -4.36
C ARG A 234 9.35 -24.75 -4.71
N PRO A 235 8.05 -24.77 -5.07
CA PRO A 235 7.45 -25.99 -5.56
C PRO A 235 8.25 -26.47 -6.78
N PRO A 236 8.45 -27.79 -6.92
CA PRO A 236 9.20 -28.32 -8.06
C PRO A 236 8.54 -27.81 -9.34
N THR A 237 9.33 -27.22 -10.22
CA THR A 237 8.88 -26.88 -11.56
C THR A 237 8.38 -28.17 -12.18
N ARG A 238 7.05 -28.30 -12.38
CA ARG A 238 6.51 -29.39 -13.19
C ARG A 238 7.24 -29.33 -14.53
N ARG A 239 8.13 -30.29 -14.78
CA ARG A 239 8.67 -30.51 -16.13
C ARG A 239 7.44 -30.63 -17.01
N ARG A 240 7.29 -29.72 -17.98
CA ARG A 240 6.29 -29.91 -19.03
C ARG A 240 6.57 -31.30 -19.61
N GLU A 241 5.72 -32.26 -19.30
CA GLU A 241 5.78 -33.55 -19.96
C GLU A 241 5.71 -33.26 -21.45
N LYS A 242 6.72 -33.73 -22.18
CA LYS A 242 6.72 -33.59 -23.64
C LYS A 242 5.44 -34.28 -24.10
N PRO A 243 4.61 -33.64 -24.95
CA PRO A 243 3.38 -34.26 -25.43
C PRO A 243 3.72 -35.64 -25.99
N SER A 244 2.91 -36.63 -25.62
CA SER A 244 3.10 -38.03 -26.01
C SER A 244 3.11 -38.14 -27.55
N LYS A 245 3.71 -39.20 -28.10
CA LYS A 245 3.81 -39.37 -29.57
C LYS A 245 2.43 -39.34 -30.25
N GLU A 246 1.38 -39.75 -29.55
CA GLU A 246 -0.01 -39.74 -30.04
C GLU A 246 -0.59 -38.32 -30.14
N GLU A 247 -0.32 -37.44 -29.16
CA GLU A 247 -0.72 -36.02 -29.25
C GLU A 247 0.03 -35.26 -30.35
N ARG A 248 1.27 -35.65 -30.66
CA ARG A 248 2.02 -35.05 -31.78
C ARG A 248 1.44 -35.46 -33.13
N GLN A 249 0.99 -36.71 -33.27
CA GLN A 249 0.38 -37.21 -34.49
C GLN A 249 -1.01 -36.61 -34.74
N SER A 250 -1.80 -36.33 -33.70
CA SER A 250 -3.09 -35.63 -33.84
C SER A 250 -2.94 -34.14 -34.18
N ILE A 251 -1.90 -33.47 -33.66
CA ILE A 251 -1.58 -32.08 -34.00
C ILE A 251 -1.03 -31.95 -35.44
N ASP A 252 -0.25 -32.92 -35.93
CA ASP A 252 0.19 -32.94 -37.34
C ASP A 252 -0.92 -33.35 -38.31
N GLY A 253 -1.79 -34.30 -37.92
CA GLY A 253 -2.96 -34.69 -38.72
C GLY A 253 -3.94 -33.54 -38.94
N SER A 254 -4.19 -32.73 -37.90
CA SER A 254 -5.05 -31.54 -37.99
C SER A 254 -4.43 -30.39 -38.82
N ARG A 255 -3.10 -30.30 -38.89
CA ARG A 255 -2.39 -29.36 -39.78
C ARG A 255 -2.40 -29.80 -41.24
N SER A 256 -2.31 -31.11 -41.50
CA SER A 256 -2.42 -31.69 -42.85
C SER A 256 -3.81 -31.46 -43.47
N CYS A 257 -4.89 -31.62 -42.70
CA CYS A 257 -6.25 -31.38 -43.20
C CYS A 257 -6.50 -29.90 -43.54
N ARG A 258 -5.94 -28.96 -42.77
CA ARG A 258 -6.12 -27.52 -43.01
C ARG A 258 -5.45 -26.99 -44.27
N CYS A 259 -4.41 -27.67 -44.77
CA CYS A 259 -3.72 -27.30 -46.00
C CYS A 259 -4.41 -27.82 -47.27
N GLN A 260 -5.27 -28.84 -47.19
CA GLN A 260 -6.00 -29.34 -48.36
C GLN A 260 -7.24 -28.48 -48.68
N GLU A 261 -7.85 -27.86 -47.67
CA GLU A 261 -9.02 -26.97 -47.84
C GLU A 261 -8.68 -25.59 -48.47
N GLN A 262 -7.40 -25.23 -48.60
CA GLN A 262 -6.96 -23.98 -49.24
C GLN A 262 -6.48 -24.15 -50.69
N ARG A 263 -6.55 -25.36 -51.26
CA ARG A 263 -6.15 -25.64 -52.66
C ARG A 263 -7.33 -25.76 -53.64
N PHE A 264 -8.56 -25.63 -53.16
CA PHE A 264 -9.77 -25.51 -53.98
C PHE A 264 -10.46 -24.18 -53.67
N ASN A 265 -9.89 -23.10 -54.19
CA ASN A 265 -10.55 -21.82 -54.47
C ASN A 265 -9.69 -21.07 -55.50
#